data_AF-A0A9X5XDA9-F1
#
_entry.id   AF-A0A9X5XDA9-F1
#
_cell.length_a   1.000
_cell.length_b   1.000
_cell.length_c   1.000
_cell.angle_alpha   90.00
_cell.angle_beta   90.00
_cell.angle_gamma   90.00
#
_symmetry.space_group_name_H-M   'P 1'
#
loop_
_entity.id
_entity.type
_entity.pdbx_description
1 polymer ?
#
loop_
_entity_poly.entity_id
_entity_poly.type
_entity_poly.pdbx_seq_one_letter_code
_entity_poly.pdbx_strand_id
1 'polypeptide(L)'
;VHGAADGKPWTEVKTGADGGPHAHPDRPWAEGSDTWNGYLRRAGDFLRDLVDRHEGDRVLFAAHGETAIVAHTLLLAIPLGSPAGFTVSHGPISRWQHHLNRLGQRRWLLDRHNDTAHLDASAMEAAS
;
A
#
# COMPACT_ATOMS: atom_id res chain seq x y z
N VAL A 1 11.42 3.43 -6.19
CA VAL A 1 12.36 4.57 -6.30
C VAL A 1 11.66 5.64 -7.10
N HIS A 2 11.66 6.89 -6.64
CA HIS A 2 10.93 7.99 -7.31
C HIS A 2 11.79 8.74 -8.34
N GLY A 3 13.12 8.60 -8.31
CA GLY A 3 14.00 9.14 -9.35
C GLY A 3 13.99 10.67 -9.34
N ALA A 4 13.97 11.30 -10.50
CA ALA A 4 13.93 12.76 -10.63
C ALA A 4 12.63 13.41 -10.08
N ALA A 5 11.67 12.63 -9.59
CA ALA A 5 10.51 13.14 -8.85
C ALA A 5 10.83 13.45 -7.38
N ASP A 6 11.92 12.93 -6.82
CA ASP A 6 12.28 13.17 -5.42
C ASP A 6 12.45 14.67 -5.15
N GLY A 7 11.75 15.16 -4.12
CA GLY A 7 11.76 16.58 -3.73
C GLY A 7 10.88 17.51 -4.55
N LYS A 8 10.19 17.03 -5.60
CA LYS A 8 9.27 17.84 -6.40
C LYS A 8 7.84 17.85 -5.85
N PRO A 9 7.07 18.93 -6.07
CA PRO A 9 5.63 18.93 -5.78
C PRO A 9 4.91 17.82 -6.55
N TRP A 10 4.04 17.07 -5.87
CA TRP A 10 3.35 15.94 -6.49
C TRP A 10 2.45 16.35 -7.66
N THR A 11 1.90 17.56 -7.62
CA THR A 11 1.11 18.14 -8.72
C THR A 11 1.94 18.34 -9.98
N GLU A 12 3.19 18.81 -9.85
CA GLU A 12 4.12 18.99 -10.97
C GLU A 12 4.46 17.65 -11.61
N VAL A 13 4.82 16.66 -10.78
CA VAL A 13 5.14 15.30 -11.24
C VAL A 13 3.97 14.69 -12.00
N LYS A 14 2.76 14.74 -11.45
CA LYS A 14 1.55 14.22 -12.09
C LYS A 14 1.23 14.93 -13.41
N THR A 15 1.43 16.23 -13.47
CA THR A 15 1.17 17.01 -14.69
C THR A 15 2.16 16.61 -15.79
N GLY A 16 3.45 16.48 -15.45
CA GLY A 16 4.46 16.04 -16.41
C GLY A 16 4.31 14.59 -16.87
N ALA A 17 3.73 13.73 -16.03
CA ALA A 17 3.52 12.31 -16.30
C ALA A 17 2.15 11.98 -16.94
N ASP A 18 1.32 12.99 -17.24
CA ASP A 18 -0.07 12.81 -17.71
C ASP A 18 -0.92 11.93 -16.77
N GLY A 19 -0.78 12.16 -15.46
CA GLY A 19 -1.51 11.46 -14.41
C GLY A 19 -0.63 10.93 -13.29
N GLY A 20 -1.25 10.22 -12.35
CA GLY A 20 -0.52 9.48 -11.32
C GLY A 20 0.14 8.21 -11.87
N PRO A 21 1.04 7.57 -11.11
CA PRO A 21 1.72 6.33 -11.53
C PRO A 21 0.78 5.23 -12.05
N HIS A 22 -0.45 5.15 -11.55
CA HIS A 22 -1.45 4.16 -11.97
C HIS A 22 -2.03 4.41 -13.37
N ALA A 23 -1.98 5.64 -13.88
CA ALA A 23 -2.56 5.99 -15.19
C ALA A 23 -1.78 5.35 -16.34
N HIS A 24 -0.46 5.23 -16.19
CA HIS A 24 0.44 4.62 -17.15
C HIS A 24 1.36 3.61 -16.43
N PRO A 25 0.82 2.46 -16.01
CA PRO A 25 1.42 1.67 -14.95
C PRO A 25 2.74 0.97 -15.34
N ASP A 26 3.00 0.82 -16.64
CA ASP A 26 4.23 0.26 -17.19
C ASP A 26 5.22 1.32 -17.70
N ARG A 27 4.93 2.61 -17.48
CA ARG A 27 5.83 3.72 -17.80
C ARG A 27 6.41 4.32 -16.52
N PRO A 28 7.69 4.71 -16.50
CA PRO A 28 8.22 5.56 -15.45
C PRO A 28 7.46 6.88 -15.39
N TRP A 29 7.10 7.36 -14.19
CA TRP A 29 6.45 8.65 -13.99
C TRP A 29 7.44 9.81 -13.81
N ALA A 30 8.73 9.50 -13.70
CA ALA A 30 9.82 10.46 -13.80
C ALA A 30 11.09 9.76 -14.31
N GLU A 31 12.06 10.55 -14.76
CA GLU A 31 13.36 10.02 -15.16
C GLU A 31 14.01 9.25 -14.00
N GLY A 32 14.46 8.02 -14.28
CA GLY A 32 15.04 7.13 -13.28
C GLY A 32 14.04 6.61 -12.22
N SER A 33 12.75 6.91 -12.33
CA SER A 33 11.73 6.31 -11.48
C SER A 33 11.50 4.85 -11.87
N ASP A 34 10.92 4.10 -10.95
CA ASP A 34 10.34 2.80 -11.27
C ASP A 34 9.07 2.97 -12.12
N THR A 35 8.52 1.86 -12.61
CA THR A 35 7.13 1.81 -13.09
C THR A 35 6.20 1.40 -11.95
N TRP A 36 4.91 1.73 -12.04
CA TRP A 36 3.96 1.36 -10.99
C TRP A 36 3.83 -0.16 -10.87
N ASN A 37 3.71 -0.86 -11.99
CA ASN A 37 3.68 -2.32 -12.02
C ASN A 37 5.02 -2.95 -11.59
N GLY A 38 6.14 -2.28 -11.89
CA GLY A 38 7.47 -2.67 -11.42
C GLY A 38 7.57 -2.65 -9.90
N TYR A 39 7.06 -1.57 -9.30
CA TYR A 39 7.01 -1.41 -7.86
C TYR A 39 6.07 -2.44 -7.21
N LEU A 40 4.85 -2.58 -7.73
CA LEU A 40 3.87 -3.57 -7.25
C LEU A 40 4.44 -4.99 -7.23
N ARG A 41 5.14 -5.40 -8.29
CA ARG A 41 5.77 -6.71 -8.36
C ARG A 41 6.87 -6.88 -7.31
N ARG A 42 7.87 -5.99 -7.28
CA ARG A 42 9.00 -6.15 -6.34
C ARG A 42 8.60 -6.05 -4.88
N ALA A 43 7.77 -5.06 -4.54
CA ALA A 43 7.27 -4.91 -3.18
C ALA A 43 6.33 -6.06 -2.81
N GLY A 44 5.52 -6.54 -3.77
CA GLY A 44 4.62 -7.67 -3.58
C GLY A 44 5.37 -8.98 -3.34
N ASP A 45 6.45 -9.23 -4.09
CA ASP A 45 7.32 -10.40 -3.89
C ASP A 45 7.96 -10.38 -2.50
N PHE A 46 8.50 -9.22 -2.08
CA PHE A 46 9.04 -9.07 -0.73
C PHE A 46 7.99 -9.29 0.36
N LEU A 47 6.78 -8.72 0.21
CA LEU A 47 5.70 -8.89 1.19
C LEU A 47 5.20 -10.33 1.25
N ARG A 48 5.12 -11.03 0.11
CA ARG A 48 4.78 -12.46 0.08
C ARG A 48 5.80 -13.28 0.86
N ASP A 49 7.09 -13.07 0.60
CA ASP A 49 8.17 -13.78 1.30
C ASP A 49 8.20 -13.44 2.79
N LEU A 50 7.86 -12.21 3.18
CA LEU A 50 7.73 -11.80 4.58
C LEU A 50 6.56 -12.52 5.26
N VAL A 51 5.40 -12.53 4.63
CA VAL A 51 4.19 -13.18 5.15
C VAL A 51 4.41 -14.68 5.29
N ASP A 52 4.97 -15.34 4.28
CA ASP A 52 5.20 -16.79 4.29
C ASP A 52 6.16 -17.21 5.41
N ARG A 53 7.20 -16.40 5.69
CA ARG A 53 8.15 -16.65 6.78
C ARG A 53 7.54 -16.45 8.18
N HIS A 54 6.45 -15.71 8.28
CA HIS A 54 5.80 -15.33 9.53
C HIS A 54 4.35 -15.84 9.61
N GLU A 55 4.05 -16.94 8.93
CA GLU A 55 2.72 -17.54 8.97
C GLU A 55 2.33 -17.90 10.41
N GLY A 56 1.21 -17.34 10.88
CA GLY A 56 0.71 -17.50 12.25
C GLY A 56 1.18 -16.42 13.25
N ASP A 57 2.19 -15.62 12.90
CA ASP A 57 2.65 -14.52 13.73
C ASP A 57 1.80 -13.26 13.56
N ARG A 58 1.94 -12.33 14.51
CA ARG A 58 1.50 -10.95 14.32
C ARG A 58 2.67 -10.11 13.82
N VAL A 59 2.60 -9.69 12.57
CA VAL A 59 3.60 -8.82 11.93
C VAL A 59 3.10 -7.37 11.88
N LEU A 60 3.95 -6.43 12.28
CA LEU A 60 3.75 -4.99 12.08
C LEU A 60 4.92 -4.46 11.24
N PHE A 61 4.62 -3.67 10.22
CA PHE A 61 5.62 -2.93 9.45
C PHE A 61 5.16 -1.50 9.24
N ALA A 62 6.12 -0.56 9.30
CA ALA A 62 5.90 0.84 8.96
C ALA A 62 6.46 1.08 7.55
N ALA A 63 5.63 1.67 6.67
CA ALA A 63 5.96 1.86 5.27
C ALA A 63 5.21 3.06 4.67
N HIS A 64 5.37 3.27 3.36
CA HIS A 64 4.68 4.32 2.61
C HIS A 64 3.29 3.88 2.15
N GLY A 65 2.47 4.83 1.72
CA GLY A 65 1.10 4.55 1.26
C GLY A 65 1.06 3.61 0.06
N GLU A 66 2.05 3.70 -0.83
CA GLU A 66 2.20 2.79 -1.96
C GLU A 66 2.44 1.36 -1.50
N THR A 67 3.19 1.14 -0.41
CA THR A 67 3.39 -0.20 0.17
C THR A 67 2.10 -0.74 0.77
N ALA A 68 1.29 0.12 1.39
CA ALA A 68 -0.04 -0.29 1.83
C ALA A 68 -0.88 -0.74 0.63
N ILE A 69 -0.86 0.00 -0.49
CA ILE A 69 -1.57 -0.40 -1.73
C ILE A 69 -1.06 -1.76 -2.23
N VAL A 70 0.26 -1.99 -2.25
CA VAL A 70 0.84 -3.30 -2.60
C VAL A 70 0.26 -4.42 -1.73
N ALA A 71 0.18 -4.21 -0.41
CA ALA A 71 -0.39 -5.18 0.51
C ALA A 71 -1.88 -5.45 0.20
N HIS A 72 -2.68 -4.43 -0.13
CA HIS A 72 -4.06 -4.63 -0.58
C HIS A 72 -4.11 -5.47 -1.87
N THR A 73 -3.30 -5.11 -2.87
CA THR A 73 -3.28 -5.80 -4.16
C THR A 73 -2.89 -7.27 -4.01
N LEU A 74 -1.83 -7.55 -3.25
CA LEU A 74 -1.32 -8.90 -3.00
C LEU A 74 -2.32 -9.73 -2.20
N LEU A 75 -2.72 -9.25 -1.01
CA LEU A 75 -3.46 -10.05 -0.04
C LEU A 75 -4.93 -10.24 -0.46
N LEU A 76 -5.50 -9.31 -1.23
CA LEU A 76 -6.85 -9.44 -1.78
C LEU A 76 -6.87 -10.06 -3.18
N ALA A 77 -5.71 -10.49 -3.69
CA ALA A 77 -5.56 -11.05 -5.04
C ALA A 77 -6.16 -10.15 -6.14
N ILE A 78 -5.97 -8.84 -6.02
CA ILE A 78 -6.44 -7.89 -7.03
C ILE A 78 -5.47 -7.96 -8.23
N PRO A 79 -5.97 -8.19 -9.45
CA PRO A 79 -5.12 -8.23 -10.63
C PRO A 79 -4.39 -6.90 -10.87
N LEU A 80 -3.16 -6.97 -11.39
CA LEU A 80 -2.46 -5.80 -11.91
C LEU A 80 -3.29 -5.14 -13.02
N GLY A 81 -3.33 -3.81 -13.03
CA GLY A 81 -4.17 -3.04 -13.95
C GLY A 81 -5.65 -2.95 -13.55
N SER A 82 -6.04 -3.48 -12.39
CA SER A 82 -7.37 -3.24 -11.82
C SER A 82 -7.63 -1.73 -11.69
N PRO A 83 -8.84 -1.23 -12.01
CA PRO A 83 -9.20 0.17 -11.83
C PRO A 83 -9.47 0.52 -10.35
N ALA A 84 -9.43 -0.46 -9.44
CA ALA A 84 -9.64 -0.23 -8.02
C ALA A 84 -8.50 0.62 -7.42
N GLY A 85 -8.85 1.61 -6.61
CA GLY A 85 -7.92 2.45 -5.88
C GLY A 85 -8.19 2.40 -4.38
N PHE A 86 -7.18 2.76 -3.59
CA PHE A 86 -7.26 2.86 -2.14
C PHE A 86 -6.81 4.25 -1.71
N THR A 87 -7.55 4.86 -0.78
CA THR A 87 -7.10 6.09 -0.13
C THR A 87 -6.18 5.71 1.02
N VAL A 88 -5.09 6.47 1.18
CA VAL A 88 -4.18 6.29 2.31
C VAL A 88 -3.90 7.66 2.90
N SER A 89 -4.38 7.88 4.12
CA SER A 89 -4.19 9.10 4.89
C SER A 89 -2.77 9.19 5.44
N HIS A 90 -2.47 10.27 6.17
CA HIS A 90 -1.24 10.36 6.96
C HIS A 90 -1.43 9.66 8.32
N GLY A 91 -0.40 8.93 8.76
CA GLY A 91 -0.44 8.13 9.99
C GLY A 91 -1.54 7.07 10.09
N PRO A 92 -1.97 6.37 9.02
CA PRO A 92 -3.07 5.42 9.15
C PRO A 92 -2.57 4.04 9.59
N ILE A 93 -3.48 3.26 10.18
CA ILE A 93 -3.28 1.84 10.46
C ILE A 93 -4.21 1.03 9.56
N SER A 94 -3.63 0.10 8.77
CA SER A 94 -4.40 -0.91 8.04
C SER A 94 -4.07 -2.29 8.60
N ARG A 95 -5.08 -3.15 8.73
CA ARG A 95 -4.96 -4.48 9.32
C ARG A 95 -5.54 -5.53 8.41
N TRP A 96 -4.74 -6.55 8.16
CA TRP A 96 -5.16 -7.77 7.48
C TRP A 96 -5.15 -8.96 8.44
N GLN A 97 -5.95 -9.97 8.13
CA GLN A 97 -5.98 -11.24 8.85
C GLN A 97 -5.95 -12.39 7.85
N HIS A 98 -5.00 -13.30 8.02
CA HIS A 98 -4.98 -14.58 7.30
C HIS A 98 -5.82 -15.59 8.09
N HIS A 99 -7.12 -15.63 7.80
CA HIS A 99 -8.07 -16.42 8.55
C HIS A 99 -8.07 -17.88 8.06
N LEU A 100 -7.83 -18.82 8.97
CA LEU A 100 -8.06 -20.25 8.77
C LEU A 100 -9.39 -20.64 9.42
N ASN A 101 -10.36 -21.06 8.60
CA ASN A 101 -11.64 -21.49 9.14
C ASN A 101 -11.60 -22.95 9.63
N ARG A 102 -12.65 -23.38 10.34
CA ARG A 102 -12.80 -24.74 10.89
C ARG A 102 -12.77 -25.87 9.85
N LEU A 103 -12.93 -25.54 8.57
CA LEU A 103 -12.92 -26.49 7.44
C LEU A 103 -11.54 -26.53 6.75
N GLY A 104 -10.53 -25.87 7.29
CA GLY A 104 -9.18 -25.87 6.72
C GLY A 104 -8.97 -24.86 5.58
N GLN A 105 -9.92 -23.97 5.33
CA GLN A 105 -9.82 -22.98 4.24
C GLN A 105 -9.16 -21.69 4.74
N ARG A 106 -8.18 -21.22 3.99
CA ARG A 106 -7.47 -19.96 4.25
C ARG A 106 -8.01 -18.82 3.41
N ARG A 107 -8.20 -17.65 4.03
CA ARG A 107 -8.68 -16.43 3.38
C ARG A 107 -8.00 -15.21 3.99
N TRP A 108 -7.52 -14.33 3.15
CA TRP A 108 -7.15 -12.98 3.58
C TRP A 108 -8.39 -12.11 3.75
N LEU A 109 -8.42 -11.39 4.86
CA LEU A 109 -9.45 -10.42 5.19
C LEU A 109 -8.79 -9.07 5.45
N LEU A 110 -9.31 -7.99 4.88
CA LEU A 110 -8.97 -6.63 5.26
C LEU A 110 -9.90 -6.22 6.41
N ASP A 111 -9.41 -6.33 7.64
CA ASP A 111 -10.17 -6.08 8.87
C ASP A 111 -10.35 -4.58 9.12
N ARG A 112 -9.30 -3.79 8.84
CA ARG A 112 -9.31 -2.33 8.92
C ARG A 112 -8.51 -1.74 7.77
N HIS A 113 -9.05 -0.68 7.16
CA HIS A 113 -8.38 0.07 6.12
C HIS A 113 -8.30 1.52 6.53
N ASN A 114 -7.11 2.12 6.42
CA ASN A 114 -6.91 3.54 6.58
C ASN A 114 -7.44 4.12 7.91
N ASP A 115 -7.29 3.37 9.01
CA ASP A 115 -7.83 3.74 10.33
C ASP A 115 -6.94 4.82 10.99
N THR A 116 -7.52 5.99 11.21
CA THR A 116 -6.88 7.14 11.84
C THR A 116 -7.51 7.53 13.18
N ALA A 117 -8.38 6.69 13.76
CA ALA A 117 -9.12 7.04 14.97
C ALA A 117 -8.23 7.40 16.16
N HIS A 118 -7.01 6.85 16.21
CA HIS A 118 -6.02 7.18 17.23
C HIS A 118 -5.49 8.62 17.14
N LEU A 119 -5.49 9.23 15.95
CA LEU A 119 -5.06 10.62 15.75
C LEU A 119 -6.08 11.60 16.32
N ASP A 120 -7.38 11.31 16.19
CA ASP A 120 -8.45 12.13 16.76
C ASP A 120 -8.42 12.08 18.30
N ALA A 121 -8.15 10.90 18.86
CA ALA A 121 -7.98 10.73 20.30
C ALA A 121 -6.79 11.54 20.83
N SER A 122 -5.64 11.50 20.15
CA SER A 122 -4.47 12.30 20.54
C SER A 122 -4.71 13.80 20.41
N ALA A 123 -5.50 14.24 19.42
CA ALA A 123 -5.87 15.65 19.28
C ALA A 123 -6.77 16.13 20.43
N MET A 124 -7.71 15.29 20.87
CA MET A 124 -8.57 15.57 22.04
C MET A 124 -7.77 15.62 23.34
N GLU A 125 -6.82 14.70 23.54
CA GLU A 125 -5.92 14.71 24.70
C GLU A 125 -5.02 15.96 24.72
N ALA A 126 -4.49 16.36 23.57
CA ALA A 126 -3.67 17.58 23.47
C ALA A 126 -4.46 18.88 23.68
N ALA A 127 -5.79 18.84 23.51
CA ALA A 127 -6.69 19.98 23.70
C ALA A 127 -7.28 20.08 25.12
N SER A 128 -7.01 19.10 25.99
CA SER A 128 -7.48 19.04 27.40
C SER A 128 -6.41 19.51 28.38
#